data_AF-A0A3B0WUF3-F1
#
_entry.id   AF-A0A3B0WUF3-F1
#
_cell.length_a   1.000
_cell.length_b   1.000
_cell.length_c   1.000
_cell.angle_alpha   90.00
_cell.angle_beta   90.00
_cell.angle_gamma   90.00
#
_symmetry.space_group_name_H-M   'P 1'
#
loop_
_entity.id
_entity.type
_entity.pdbx_description
1 polymer ?
#
loop_
_entity_poly.entity_id
_entity_poly.type
_entity_poly.pdbx_seq_one_letter_code
_entity_poly.pdbx_strand_id
1 'polypeptide(L)'
;MDSLEMIKLQLLSHSKNMLNAAQKKDWDRFAALESSWMTLLQHSVSCYGNQLMKIGEELIKDNQKIQACVASQQKKLLKELDKNTKNISSIKSYLK
;
A
#
# COMPACT_ATOMS: atom_id res chain seq x y z
N MET A 1 -13.84 13.63 23.31
CA MET A 1 -12.72 13.66 22.34
C MET A 1 -13.18 14.53 21.18
N ASP A 2 -12.36 15.48 20.73
CA ASP A 2 -12.73 16.39 19.64
C ASP A 2 -12.90 15.60 18.33
N SER A 3 -13.94 15.92 17.55
CA SER A 3 -14.30 15.20 16.31
C SER A 3 -13.18 15.27 15.27
N LEU A 4 -12.44 16.39 15.23
CA LEU A 4 -11.27 16.57 14.38
C LEU A 4 -10.13 15.62 14.77
N GLU A 5 -9.84 15.49 16.07
CA GLU A 5 -8.75 14.63 16.56
C GLU A 5 -9.06 13.15 16.31
N MET A 6 -10.33 12.75 16.41
CA MET A 6 -10.74 11.39 16.09
C MET A 6 -10.54 11.05 14.61
N ILE A 7 -10.87 11.97 13.71
CA ILE A 7 -10.67 11.80 12.26
C ILE A 7 -9.18 11.76 11.90
N LYS A 8 -8.35 12.61 12.53
CA LYS A 8 -6.90 12.54 12.35
C LYS A 8 -6.34 11.18 12.76
N LEU A 9 -6.74 10.70 13.94
CA LEU A 9 -6.31 9.40 14.44
C LEU A 9 -6.74 8.26 13.51
N GLN A 10 -7.97 8.31 12.99
CA GLN A 10 -8.45 7.33 12.02
C GLN A 10 -7.61 7.33 10.74
N LEU A 11 -7.34 8.49 10.15
CA LEU A 11 -6.53 8.60 8.94
C LEU A 11 -5.10 8.08 9.16
N LEU A 12 -4.47 8.48 10.26
CA LEU A 12 -3.12 8.03 10.62
C LEU A 12 -3.08 6.52 10.88
N SER A 13 -4.04 5.99 11.64
CA SER A 13 -4.14 4.56 11.91
C SER A 13 -4.36 3.75 10.63
N HIS A 14 -5.26 4.20 9.75
CA HIS A 14 -5.55 3.52 8.49
C HIS A 14 -4.34 3.50 7.56
N SER A 15 -3.68 4.65 7.39
CA SER A 15 -2.43 4.74 6.62
C SER A 15 -1.35 3.84 7.19
N LYS A 16 -1.21 3.78 8.52
CA LYS A 16 -0.24 2.90 9.18
C LYS A 16 -0.55 1.43 8.98
N ASN A 17 -1.83 1.06 9.03
CA ASN A 17 -2.29 -0.30 8.79
C ASN A 17 -2.01 -0.73 7.34
N MET A 18 -2.21 0.16 6.37
CA MET A 18 -1.84 -0.08 4.97
C MET A 18 -0.33 -0.28 4.83
N LEU A 19 0.49 0.57 5.45
CA LEU A 19 1.94 0.41 5.44
C LEU A 19 2.37 -0.92 6.06
N ASN A 20 1.80 -1.28 7.21
CA ASN A 20 2.09 -2.54 7.89
C ASN A 20 1.71 -3.75 7.01
N ALA A 21 0.57 -3.71 6.33
CA ALA A 21 0.15 -4.76 5.40
C ALA A 21 1.14 -4.89 4.22
N ALA A 22 1.53 -3.76 3.62
CA ALA A 22 2.52 -3.73 2.53
C ALA A 22 3.89 -4.27 2.96
N GLN A 23 4.38 -3.89 4.16
CA GLN A 23 5.65 -4.38 4.70
C GLN A 23 5.61 -5.88 5.01
N LYS A 24 4.47 -6.38 5.49
CA LYS A 24 4.25 -7.81 5.74
C LYS A 24 3.93 -8.61 4.48
N LYS A 25 3.79 -7.95 3.33
CA LYS A 25 3.38 -8.56 2.04
C LYS A 25 2.01 -9.24 2.11
N ASP A 26 1.17 -8.77 3.01
CA ASP A 26 -0.22 -9.21 3.17
C ASP A 26 -1.08 -8.40 2.18
N TRP A 27 -1.03 -8.79 0.91
CA TRP A 27 -1.64 -8.05 -0.19
C TRP A 27 -3.17 -8.09 -0.16
N ASP A 28 -3.76 -9.17 0.35
CA ASP A 28 -5.21 -9.30 0.51
C ASP A 28 -5.72 -8.26 1.53
N ARG A 29 -5.06 -8.17 2.69
CA ARG A 29 -5.36 -7.14 3.69
C ARG A 29 -5.08 -5.74 3.16
N PHE A 30 -4.00 -5.55 2.40
CA PHE A 30 -3.68 -4.27 1.80
C PHE A 30 -4.81 -3.81 0.85
N ALA A 31 -5.26 -4.67 -0.06
CA ALA A 31 -6.32 -4.38 -1.02
C ALA A 31 -7.66 -4.06 -0.31
N ALA A 32 -7.99 -4.82 0.75
CA ALA A 32 -9.18 -4.54 1.56
C ALA A 32 -9.11 -3.14 2.18
N LEU A 33 -7.96 -2.74 2.74
CA LEU A 33 -7.77 -1.41 3.32
C LEU A 33 -7.77 -0.30 2.26
N GLU A 34 -7.15 -0.53 1.11
CA GLU A 34 -7.07 0.44 0.00
C GLU A 34 -8.47 0.77 -0.54
N SER A 35 -9.35 -0.22 -0.66
CA SER A 35 -10.70 -0.04 -1.20
C SER A 35 -11.55 1.01 -0.47
N SER A 36 -11.29 1.22 0.82
CA SER A 36 -12.01 2.18 1.67
C SER A 36 -11.26 3.50 1.88
N TRP A 37 -9.98 3.56 1.50
CA TRP A 37 -9.11 4.70 1.80
C TRP A 37 -9.55 5.98 1.11
N MET A 38 -9.89 5.91 -0.19
CA MET A 38 -10.25 7.10 -0.97
C MET A 38 -11.52 7.78 -0.42
N THR A 39 -12.54 6.99 -0.08
CA THR A 39 -13.78 7.49 0.51
C THR A 39 -13.53 8.14 1.87
N LEU A 40 -12.73 7.50 2.73
CA LEU A 40 -12.36 8.06 4.03
C LEU A 40 -11.60 9.38 3.90
N LEU A 41 -10.64 9.45 2.95
CA LEU A 41 -9.84 10.64 2.70
C LEU A 41 -10.71 11.80 2.21
N GLN A 42 -11.57 11.56 1.22
CA GLN A 42 -12.48 12.57 0.66
C GLN A 42 -13.43 13.12 1.72
N HIS A 43 -14.05 12.25 2.51
CA HIS A 43 -14.92 12.66 3.62
C HIS A 43 -14.16 13.55 4.62
N SER A 44 -12.96 13.11 5.02
CA SER A 44 -12.16 13.85 6.01
C SER A 44 -11.72 15.23 5.50
N VAL A 45 -11.29 15.31 4.23
CA VAL A 45 -10.93 16.58 3.59
C VAL A 45 -12.15 17.49 3.44
N SER A 46 -13.31 16.95 3.09
CA SER A 46 -14.55 17.74 3.00
C SER A 46 -14.96 18.33 4.36
N CYS A 47 -14.75 17.60 5.46
CA CYS A 47 -15.16 18.06 6.79
C CYS A 47 -14.16 19.02 7.44
N TYR A 48 -12.85 18.80 7.24
CA TYR A 48 -11.81 19.47 8.04
C TYR A 48 -10.75 20.20 7.21
N GLY A 49 -10.67 19.94 5.90
CA GLY A 49 -9.81 20.65 4.95
C GLY A 49 -8.39 20.91 5.47
N ASN A 50 -8.03 22.20 5.56
CA ASN A 50 -6.70 22.66 5.97
C ASN A 50 -6.31 22.23 7.40
N GLN A 51 -7.26 21.88 8.27
CA GLN A 51 -6.96 21.41 9.63
C GLN A 51 -6.26 20.03 9.64
N LEU A 52 -6.34 19.29 8.53
CA LEU A 52 -5.63 18.02 8.33
C LEU A 52 -4.21 18.20 7.81
N MET A 53 -3.77 19.41 7.42
CA MET A 53 -2.40 19.62 6.91
C MET A 53 -1.33 19.15 7.90
N LYS A 54 -1.59 19.29 9.21
CA LYS A 54 -0.67 18.85 10.27
C LYS A 54 -0.32 17.37 10.22
N ILE A 55 -1.24 16.52 9.73
CA ILE A 55 -1.01 15.07 9.58
C ILE A 55 -0.67 14.68 8.13
N GLY A 56 -0.79 15.61 7.19
CA GLY A 56 -0.59 15.35 5.76
C GLY A 56 0.83 14.87 5.44
N GLU A 57 1.84 15.44 6.08
CA GLU A 57 3.24 15.02 5.91
C GLU A 57 3.45 13.56 6.33
N GLU A 58 2.84 13.12 7.43
CA GLU A 58 2.93 11.74 7.89
C GLU A 58 2.25 10.77 6.92
N LEU A 59 1.06 11.13 6.42
CA LEU A 59 0.33 10.33 5.43
C LEU A 59 1.11 10.19 4.13
N ILE A 60 1.75 11.27 3.64
CA ILE A 60 2.59 11.24 2.44
C ILE A 60 3.81 10.34 2.67
N LYS A 61 4.46 10.46 3.84
CA LYS A 61 5.63 9.64 4.20
C LYS A 61 5.30 8.15 4.24
N ASP A 62 4.15 7.78 4.81
CA ASP A 62 3.72 6.39 4.85
C ASP A 62 3.33 5.88 3.44
N ASN A 63 2.71 6.72 2.60
CA ASN A 63 2.45 6.39 1.19
C ASN A 63 3.74 6.15 0.37
N GLN A 64 4.77 6.99 0.54
CA GLN A 64 6.07 6.81 -0.13
C GLN A 64 6.71 5.47 0.24
N LYS A 65 6.61 5.05 1.51
CA LYS A 65 7.10 3.74 1.95
C LYS A 65 6.29 2.59 1.36
N ILE A 66 4.97 2.73 1.30
CA ILE A 66 4.09 1.74 0.62
C ILE A 66 4.52 1.57 -0.83
N GLN A 67 4.71 2.67 -1.56
CA GLN A 67 5.16 2.63 -2.97
C GLN A 67 6.52 1.92 -3.11
N ALA A 68 7.47 2.19 -2.21
CA ALA A 68 8.76 1.50 -2.20
C ALA A 68 8.60 -0.03 -1.95
N CYS A 69 7.72 -0.43 -1.03
CA CYS A 69 7.41 -1.84 -0.79
C CYS A 69 6.81 -2.51 -2.03
N VAL A 70 5.83 -1.87 -2.67
CA VAL A 70 5.18 -2.38 -3.89
C VAL A 70 6.18 -2.53 -5.03
N ALA A 71 6.98 -1.49 -5.32
CA ALA A 71 7.98 -1.52 -6.38
C ALA A 71 9.04 -2.62 -6.15
N SER A 72 9.47 -2.80 -4.90
CA SER A 72 10.41 -3.86 -4.53
C SER A 72 9.81 -5.26 -4.79
N GLN A 73 8.55 -5.47 -4.40
CA GLN A 73 7.87 -6.75 -4.60
C GLN A 73 7.61 -7.03 -6.09
N GLN A 74 7.19 -6.02 -6.87
CA GLN A 74 7.03 -6.14 -8.33
C GLN A 74 8.34 -6.54 -9.01
N LYS A 75 9.45 -5.91 -8.63
CA LYS A 75 10.79 -6.26 -9.15
C LYS A 75 11.18 -7.70 -8.79
N LYS A 76 10.82 -8.18 -7.59
CA LYS A 76 11.05 -9.56 -7.18
C LYS A 76 10.24 -10.55 -8.03
N LEU A 77 8.94 -10.30 -8.19
CA LEU A 77 8.04 -11.11 -9.02
C LEU A 77 8.52 -11.21 -10.47
N LEU A 78 8.95 -10.09 -11.07
CA LEU A 78 9.49 -10.08 -12.44
C LEU A 78 10.74 -10.98 -12.59
N LYS A 79 11.64 -10.97 -11.60
CA LYS A 79 12.82 -11.85 -11.61
C LYS A 79 12.45 -13.33 -11.47
N GLU A 80 11.47 -13.65 -10.62
CA GLU A 80 10.98 -15.01 -10.44
C GLU A 80 10.31 -15.52 -11.72
N LEU A 81 9.53 -14.66 -12.40
CA LEU A 81 8.89 -14.97 -13.67
C LEU A 81 9.90 -15.23 -14.80
N ASP A 82 10.94 -14.40 -14.91
CA ASP A 82 12.03 -14.62 -15.89
C ASP A 82 12.75 -15.95 -15.63
N LYS A 83 13.09 -16.24 -14.36
CA LYS A 83 13.72 -17.51 -13.98
C LYS A 83 12.83 -18.71 -14.32
N ASN A 84 11.53 -18.64 -14.01
CA ASN A 84 10.59 -19.72 -14.31
C ASN A 84 10.42 -19.93 -15.82
N THR A 85 10.37 -18.85 -16.60
CA THR A 85 10.28 -18.91 -18.06
C THR A 85 11.50 -19.60 -18.65
N LYS A 86 12.70 -19.25 -18.18
CA LYS A 86 13.96 -19.91 -18.58
C LYS A 86 13.93 -21.40 -18.23
N ASN A 87 13.55 -21.76 -17.01
CA ASN A 87 13.46 -23.16 -16.58
C ASN A 87 12.49 -23.98 -17.46
N ILE A 88 11.30 -23.45 -17.75
CA ILE A 88 10.32 -24.10 -18.63
C ILE A 88 10.88 -24.28 -20.03
N SER A 89 11.58 -23.26 -20.56
CA SER A 89 12.21 -23.35 -21.88
C SER A 89 13.28 -24.45 -21.93
N SER A 90 14.08 -24.59 -20.87
CA SER A 90 15.10 -25.63 -20.75
C SER A 90 14.48 -27.02 -20.65
N ILE A 91 13.43 -27.21 -19.84
CA ILE A 91 12.70 -28.48 -19.75
C ILE A 91 12.14 -28.87 -21.13
N LYS A 92 11.55 -27.91 -21.85
CA LYS A 92 11.01 -28.13 -23.20
C LYS A 92 12.09 -28.54 -24.20
N SER A 93 13.33 -28.05 -24.07
CA SER A 93 14.44 -28.48 -24.93
C SER A 93 14.93 -29.90 -24.64
N TYR A 94 14.76 -30.42 -23.41
CA TYR A 94 15.15 -31.79 -23.06
C TYR A 94 14.09 -32.85 -23.42
N LEU A 95 12.83 -32.44 -23.60
CA LEU A 95 11.73 -33.32 -23.99
C LEU A 95 11.56 -33.45 -25.52
N LYS A 96 12.47 -32.85 -26.30
CA LYS A 96 12.61 -33.04 -27.74
C LYS A 96 13.71 -34.06 -28.03
#